data_AF-A0A9E2ZXP7-F1
#
_entry.id   AF-A0A9E2ZXP7-F1
#
_cell.length_a   1.000
_cell.length_b   1.000
_cell.length_c   1.000
_cell.angle_alpha   90.00
_cell.angle_beta   90.00
_cell.angle_gamma   90.00
#
_symmetry.space_group_name_H-M   'P 1'
#
loop_
_entity.id
_entity.type
_entity.pdbx_description
1 polymer ?
#
loop_
_entity_poly.entity_id
_entity_poly.type
_entity_poly.pdbx_seq_one_letter_code
_entity_poly.pdbx_strand_id
1 'polypeptide(L)'
;IFASGFMTLVEFGADKVPWLDSIWDAMHSFVRIPTGAALAAMAFGDSPSAVMVAAGLLGGSLAAAMHVAESGTRATLNLSPEPFSNWMASLSEDAIVPLGLWLAFVHPVAFLLVLAFTLVAIVLLMRLVWRGFRRLVATSA
;
A
#
# COMPACT_ATOMS: atom_id res chain seq x y z
N ILE A 1 1.07 -18.84 -12.80
CA ILE A 1 0.31 -17.96 -13.72
C ILE A 1 -1.19 -18.24 -13.64
N PHE A 2 -1.68 -19.48 -13.82
CA PHE A 2 -3.12 -19.76 -13.68
C PHE A 2 -3.68 -19.48 -12.28
N ALA A 3 -3.00 -19.93 -11.22
CA ALA A 3 -3.42 -19.65 -9.84
C ALA A 3 -3.40 -18.14 -9.51
N SER A 4 -2.34 -17.43 -9.92
CA SER A 4 -2.24 -15.98 -9.70
C SER A 4 -3.30 -15.21 -10.48
N GLY A 5 -3.56 -15.58 -11.75
CA GLY A 5 -4.60 -14.95 -12.56
C GLY A 5 -6.01 -15.18 -12.01
N PHE A 6 -6.29 -16.40 -11.51
CA PHE A 6 -7.55 -16.67 -10.81
C PHE A 6 -7.69 -15.81 -9.55
N MET A 7 -6.65 -15.74 -8.73
CA MET A 7 -6.65 -14.91 -7.52
C MET A 7 -6.84 -13.41 -7.84
N THR A 8 -6.26 -12.90 -8.93
CA THR A 8 -6.50 -11.53 -9.39
C THR A 8 -7.97 -11.27 -9.72
N LEU A 9 -8.67 -12.23 -10.33
CA LEU A 9 -10.11 -12.09 -10.60
C LEU A 9 -10.93 -12.10 -9.31
N VAL A 10 -10.55 -12.93 -8.33
CA VAL A 10 -11.17 -12.96 -7.01
C VAL A 10 -10.97 -11.62 -6.30
N GLU A 11 -9.75 -11.08 -6.32
CA GLU A 11 -9.38 -9.80 -5.72
C GLU A 11 -10.16 -8.64 -6.35
N PHE A 12 -10.22 -8.60 -7.68
CA PHE A 12 -11.02 -7.60 -8.41
C PHE A 12 -12.51 -7.63 -8.02
N GLY A 13 -13.06 -8.80 -7.72
CA GLY A 13 -14.43 -8.95 -7.23
C GLY A 13 -14.59 -8.55 -5.76
N ALA A 14 -13.64 -8.97 -4.91
CA ALA A 14 -13.66 -8.70 -3.47
C ALA A 14 -13.58 -7.20 -3.18
N ASP A 15 -12.77 -6.46 -3.93
CA ASP A 15 -12.55 -5.02 -3.77
C ASP A 15 -13.79 -4.13 -3.97
N LYS A 16 -14.83 -4.69 -4.60
CA LYS A 16 -16.07 -3.98 -4.91
C LYS A 16 -17.10 -4.06 -3.80
N VAL A 17 -16.91 -4.96 -2.83
CA VAL A 17 -17.82 -5.18 -1.71
C VAL A 17 -17.25 -4.48 -0.48
N PRO A 18 -17.92 -3.45 0.06
CA PRO A 18 -17.48 -2.77 1.27
C PRO A 18 -17.27 -3.75 2.42
N TRP A 19 -16.23 -3.52 3.23
CA TRP A 19 -15.81 -4.35 4.37
C TRP A 19 -15.19 -5.71 4.01
N LEU A 20 -15.65 -6.36 2.94
CA LEU A 20 -14.99 -7.56 2.42
C LEU A 20 -13.57 -7.22 1.96
N ASP A 21 -13.41 -6.09 1.28
CA ASP A 21 -12.13 -5.50 0.90
C ASP A 21 -11.18 -5.34 2.09
N SER A 22 -11.68 -4.79 3.20
CA SER A 22 -10.90 -4.47 4.39
C SER A 22 -10.45 -5.73 5.14
N ILE A 23 -11.31 -6.75 5.18
CA ILE A 23 -10.96 -8.06 5.77
C ILE A 23 -9.92 -8.76 4.91
N TRP A 24 -10.10 -8.72 3.60
CA TRP A 24 -9.17 -9.29 2.63
C TRP A 24 -7.79 -8.64 2.74
N ASP A 25 -7.73 -7.31 2.76
CA ASP A 25 -6.51 -6.52 2.98
C ASP A 25 -5.83 -6.86 4.31
N ALA A 26 -6.61 -6.96 5.39
CA ALA A 26 -6.08 -7.30 6.71
C ALA A 26 -5.40 -8.68 6.71
N MET A 27 -5.99 -9.67 6.03
CA MET A 27 -5.37 -10.99 5.87
C MET A 27 -4.11 -10.92 4.99
N HIS A 28 -4.14 -10.15 3.91
CA HIS A 28 -3.00 -10.00 3.01
C HIS A 28 -1.85 -9.18 3.59
N SER A 29 -2.07 -8.39 4.64
CA SER A 29 -1.00 -7.67 5.36
C SER A 29 0.15 -8.62 5.79
N PHE A 30 -0.19 -9.81 6.26
CA PHE A 30 0.75 -10.85 6.70
C PHE A 30 1.59 -11.44 5.57
N VAL A 31 1.14 -11.30 4.32
CA VAL A 31 1.83 -11.83 3.16
C VAL A 31 2.55 -10.70 2.42
N ARG A 32 1.89 -9.56 2.22
CA ARG A 32 2.37 -8.44 1.40
C ARG A 32 3.60 -7.77 1.99
N ILE A 33 3.59 -7.51 3.31
CA ILE A 33 4.71 -6.82 3.97
C ILE A 33 5.97 -7.71 4.01
N PRO A 34 5.90 -8.98 4.46
CA PRO A 34 7.07 -9.86 4.40
C PRO A 34 7.54 -10.13 2.98
N THR A 35 6.62 -10.31 2.03
CA THR A 35 6.97 -10.47 0.61
C THR A 35 7.71 -9.24 0.08
N GLY A 36 7.26 -8.03 0.40
CA GLY A 36 7.95 -6.79 0.01
C GLY A 36 9.38 -6.70 0.56
N ALA A 37 9.57 -7.08 1.83
CA ALA A 37 10.89 -7.16 2.44
C ALA A 37 11.77 -8.22 1.75
N ALA A 38 11.23 -9.43 1.53
CA ALA A 38 11.95 -10.52 0.89
C ALA A 38 12.35 -10.17 -0.55
N LEU A 39 11.44 -9.62 -1.35
CA LEU A 39 11.71 -9.22 -2.74
C LEU A 39 12.84 -8.18 -2.82
N ALA A 40 12.82 -7.18 -1.94
CA ALA A 40 13.86 -6.17 -1.91
C ALA A 40 15.22 -6.75 -1.47
N ALA A 41 15.25 -7.64 -0.47
CA ALA A 41 16.48 -8.31 -0.07
C ALA A 41 17.03 -9.23 -1.19
N MET A 42 16.16 -9.99 -1.86
CA MET A 42 16.53 -10.89 -2.95
C MET A 42 17.07 -10.15 -4.18
N ALA A 43 16.60 -8.92 -4.44
CA ALA A 43 17.14 -8.08 -5.51
C ALA A 43 18.64 -7.76 -5.30
N PHE A 44 19.15 -7.86 -4.07
CA PHE A 44 20.56 -7.68 -3.72
C PHE A 44 21.21 -8.98 -3.22
N GLY A 45 20.71 -10.15 -3.64
CA GLY A 45 21.15 -11.46 -3.12
C GLY A 45 22.65 -11.77 -3.22
N ASP A 46 23.34 -11.17 -4.19
CA ASP A 46 24.79 -11.32 -4.38
C ASP A 46 25.62 -10.25 -3.64
N SER A 47 24.97 -9.35 -2.90
CA SER A 47 25.62 -8.28 -2.12
C SER A 47 25.98 -8.75 -0.70
N PRO A 48 26.85 -8.01 0.03
CA PRO A 48 27.11 -8.30 1.43
C PRO A 48 25.82 -8.36 2.26
N SER A 49 25.79 -9.21 3.29
CA SER A 49 24.61 -9.42 4.13
C SER A 49 24.02 -8.12 4.71
N ALA A 50 24.87 -7.15 5.05
CA ALA A 50 24.44 -5.84 5.51
C ALA A 50 23.59 -5.09 4.47
N VAL A 51 23.93 -5.18 3.18
CA VAL A 51 23.19 -4.56 2.08
C VAL A 51 21.86 -5.26 1.88
N MET A 52 21.84 -6.60 1.90
CA MET A 52 20.60 -7.38 1.80
C MET A 52 19.62 -7.06 2.93
N VAL A 53 20.13 -6.98 4.17
CA VAL A 53 19.31 -6.61 5.34
C VAL A 53 18.78 -5.19 5.20
N ALA A 54 19.63 -4.23 4.80
CA ALA A 54 19.19 -2.85 4.58
C ALA A 54 18.11 -2.77 3.49
N ALA A 55 18.30 -3.46 2.36
CA ALA A 55 17.32 -3.52 1.28
C ALA A 55 16.01 -4.16 1.73
N GLY A 56 16.07 -5.25 2.50
CA GLY A 56 14.88 -5.90 3.06
C GLY A 56 14.10 -5.02 4.03
N LEU A 57 14.81 -4.30 4.91
CA LEU A 57 14.19 -3.33 5.83
C LEU A 57 13.54 -2.17 5.06
N LEU A 58 14.22 -1.63 4.04
CA LEU A 58 13.66 -0.58 3.20
C LEU A 58 12.42 -1.08 2.44
N GLY A 59 12.50 -2.21 1.74
CA GLY A 59 11.37 -2.80 1.01
C GLY A 59 10.19 -3.14 1.92
N GLY A 60 10.44 -3.74 3.08
CA GLY A 60 9.40 -4.04 4.07
C GLY A 60 8.75 -2.79 4.64
N SER A 61 9.53 -1.75 4.95
CA SER A 61 9.00 -0.47 5.45
C SER A 61 8.16 0.26 4.40
N LEU A 62 8.57 0.22 3.13
CA LEU A 62 7.79 0.77 2.01
C LEU A 62 6.48 0.00 1.83
N ALA A 63 6.52 -1.33 1.83
CA ALA A 63 5.33 -2.17 1.72
C ALA A 63 4.34 -1.91 2.88
N ALA A 64 4.85 -1.81 4.11
CA ALA A 64 4.05 -1.48 5.28
C ALA A 64 3.43 -0.08 5.19
N ALA A 65 4.21 0.93 4.79
CA ALA A 65 3.72 2.30 4.66
C ALA A 65 2.62 2.42 3.60
N MET A 66 2.78 1.78 2.45
CA MET A 66 1.77 1.76 1.39
C MET A 66 0.49 1.04 1.83
N HIS A 67 0.62 -0.12 2.49
CA HIS A 67 -0.55 -0.86 2.98
C HIS A 67 -1.32 -0.11 4.06
N VAL A 68 -0.63 0.59 4.98
CA VAL A 68 -1.29 1.44 5.98
C VAL A 68 -2.01 2.62 5.32
N ALA A 69 -1.45 3.20 4.26
CA ALA A 69 -2.09 4.28 3.52
C ALA A 69 -3.34 3.80 2.77
N GLU A 70 -3.26 2.63 2.12
CA GLU A 70 -4.37 1.96 1.41
C GLU A 70 -5.50 1.60 2.37
N SER A 71 -5.21 0.83 3.42
CA SER A 71 -6.19 0.44 4.44
C SER A 71 -6.82 1.64 5.15
N GLY A 72 -6.05 2.70 5.43
CA GLY A 72 -6.57 3.95 5.98
C GLY A 72 -7.53 4.66 5.02
N THR A 73 -7.21 4.66 3.72
CA THR A 73 -8.09 5.20 2.68
C THR A 73 -9.39 4.39 2.61
N ARG A 74 -9.31 3.07 2.52
CA ARG A 74 -10.47 2.17 2.53
C ARG A 74 -11.35 2.34 3.77
N ALA A 75 -10.74 2.47 4.96
CA ALA A 75 -11.48 2.72 6.20
C ALA A 75 -12.30 4.02 6.15
N THR A 76 -11.79 5.07 5.48
CA THR A 76 -12.56 6.32 5.29
C THR A 76 -13.62 6.21 4.21
N LEU A 77 -13.34 5.50 3.10
CA LEU A 77 -14.29 5.31 2.02
C LEU A 77 -15.46 4.42 2.43
N ASN A 78 -15.21 3.38 3.24
CA ASN A 78 -16.22 2.48 3.78
C ASN A 78 -17.18 3.14 4.80
N LEU A 79 -16.91 4.37 5.24
CA LEU A 79 -17.88 5.17 5.99
C LEU A 79 -19.03 5.66 5.10
N SER A 80 -18.82 5.77 3.77
CA SER A 80 -19.86 6.09 2.81
C SER A 80 -20.31 4.82 2.10
N PRO A 81 -21.60 4.41 2.20
CA PRO A 81 -22.10 3.20 1.56
C PRO A 81 -22.27 3.32 0.03
N GLU A 82 -21.86 4.44 -0.58
CA GLU A 82 -22.02 4.63 -2.02
C GLU A 82 -20.97 3.82 -2.83
N PRO A 83 -21.39 3.07 -3.87
CA PRO A 83 -20.50 2.14 -4.56
C PRO A 83 -19.41 2.86 -5.37
N PHE A 84 -19.67 4.09 -5.82
CA PHE A 84 -18.82 4.79 -6.77
C PHE A 84 -17.43 5.12 -6.20
N SER A 85 -17.35 5.49 -4.92
CA SER A 85 -16.10 5.84 -4.26
C SER A 85 -15.17 4.64 -4.13
N ASN A 86 -15.69 3.49 -3.67
CA ASN A 86 -14.97 2.22 -3.60
C ASN A 86 -14.54 1.73 -4.99
N TRP A 87 -15.41 1.86 -5.99
CA TRP A 87 -15.08 1.46 -7.35
C TRP A 87 -13.96 2.30 -7.95
N MET A 88 -14.01 3.62 -7.76
CA MET A 88 -13.00 4.53 -8.24
C MET A 88 -11.65 4.30 -7.55
N ALA A 89 -11.66 4.05 -6.24
CA ALA A 89 -10.45 3.71 -5.48
C ALA A 89 -9.81 2.40 -6.00
N SER A 90 -10.58 1.31 -6.05
CA SER A 90 -10.15 0.01 -6.58
C SER A 90 -9.59 0.11 -8.01
N LEU A 91 -10.29 0.79 -8.93
CA LEU A 91 -9.81 0.95 -10.30
C LEU A 91 -8.54 1.80 -10.40
N SER A 92 -8.38 2.77 -9.49
CA SER A 92 -7.16 3.58 -9.43
C SER A 92 -5.99 2.76 -8.91
N GLU A 93 -6.20 1.92 -7.90
CA GLU A 93 -5.19 0.99 -7.37
C GLU A 93 -4.72 0.03 -8.47
N ASP A 94 -5.67 -0.59 -9.20
CA ASP A 94 -5.39 -1.48 -10.34
C ASP A 94 -4.59 -0.81 -11.46
N ALA A 95 -4.87 0.47 -11.75
CA ALA A 95 -4.19 1.21 -12.79
C ALA A 95 -2.80 1.70 -12.37
N ILE A 96 -2.62 2.06 -11.09
CA ILE A 96 -1.37 2.60 -10.56
C ILE A 96 -0.27 1.53 -10.56
N VAL A 97 -0.58 0.26 -10.31
CA VAL A 97 0.42 -0.83 -10.28
C VAL A 97 1.19 -0.97 -11.60
N PRO A 98 0.56 -1.22 -12.76
CA PRO A 98 1.26 -1.32 -14.04
C PRO A 98 1.88 0.01 -14.48
N LEU A 99 1.24 1.14 -14.19
CA LEU A 99 1.79 2.47 -14.50
C LEU A 99 3.07 2.75 -13.70
N GLY A 100 3.08 2.42 -12.42
CA GLY A 100 4.23 2.56 -11.53
C GLY A 100 5.38 1.66 -11.96
N LEU A 101 5.08 0.42 -12.36
CA LEU A 101 6.09 -0.50 -12.88
C LEU A 101 6.70 0.01 -14.20
N TRP A 102 5.86 0.50 -15.12
CA TRP A 102 6.32 1.13 -16.36
C TRP A 102 7.20 2.35 -16.09
N LEU A 103 6.79 3.23 -15.18
CA LEU A 103 7.60 4.39 -14.73
C LEU A 103 8.94 3.94 -14.14
N ALA A 104 8.96 2.90 -13.31
CA ALA A 104 10.17 2.40 -12.68
C ALA A 104 11.22 1.93 -13.70
N PHE A 105 10.79 1.28 -14.80
CA PHE A 105 11.68 0.78 -15.84
C PHE A 105 12.06 1.83 -16.89
N VAL A 106 11.11 2.65 -17.34
CA VAL A 106 11.32 3.59 -18.46
C VAL A 106 11.83 4.94 -17.99
N HIS A 107 11.35 5.41 -16.83
CA HIS A 107 11.66 6.74 -16.29
C HIS A 107 11.99 6.66 -14.78
N PRO A 108 13.11 6.00 -14.40
CA PRO A 108 13.41 5.69 -13.00
C PRO A 108 13.49 6.92 -12.10
N VAL A 109 13.99 8.06 -12.61
CA VAL A 109 14.02 9.32 -11.86
C VAL A 109 12.60 9.83 -11.57
N ALA A 110 11.71 9.77 -12.56
CA ALA A 110 10.32 10.18 -12.37
C ALA A 110 9.61 9.26 -11.36
N PHE A 111 9.83 7.95 -11.44
CA PHE A 111 9.34 7.00 -10.45
C PHE A 111 9.81 7.34 -9.03
N LEU A 112 11.11 7.62 -8.85
CA LEU A 112 11.67 7.98 -7.54
C LEU A 112 11.09 9.30 -7.00
N LEU A 113 10.85 10.29 -7.86
CA LEU A 113 10.21 11.55 -7.47
C LEU A 113 8.76 11.33 -7.02
N VAL A 114 7.99 10.54 -7.77
CA VAL A 114 6.61 10.19 -7.41
C VAL A 114 6.59 9.39 -6.11
N LEU A 115 7.47 8.40 -5.95
CA LEU A 115 7.60 7.62 -4.71
C LEU A 115 7.94 8.53 -3.52
N ALA A 116 8.93 9.40 -3.66
CA ALA A 116 9.31 10.33 -2.60
C ALA A 116 8.16 11.26 -2.21
N PHE A 117 7.44 11.80 -3.20
CA PHE A 117 6.24 12.61 -2.97
C PHE A 117 5.17 11.83 -2.20
N THR A 118 4.85 10.61 -2.63
CA THR A 118 3.87 9.74 -1.97
C THR A 118 4.27 9.44 -0.52
N LEU A 119 5.54 9.12 -0.25
CA LEU A 119 6.01 8.86 1.12
C LEU A 119 5.90 10.10 2.01
N VAL A 120 6.25 11.28 1.49
CA VAL A 120 6.06 12.54 2.21
C VAL A 120 4.58 12.76 2.51
N ALA A 121 3.70 12.55 1.52
CA ALA A 121 2.26 12.67 1.71
C ALA A 121 1.73 11.72 2.80
N ILE A 122 2.14 10.45 2.80
CA ILE A 122 1.78 9.46 3.83
C ILE A 122 2.21 9.93 5.21
N VAL A 123 3.47 10.38 5.37
CA VAL A 123 3.99 10.86 6.65
C VAL A 123 3.23 12.10 7.13
N LEU A 124 2.92 13.04 6.25
CA LEU A 124 2.16 14.25 6.59
C LEU A 124 0.71 13.91 6.98
N LEU A 125 0.05 13.03 6.23
CA LEU A 125 -1.32 12.59 6.51
C LEU A 125 -1.38 11.88 7.87
N MET A 126 -0.45 10.96 8.13
CA MET A 126 -0.36 10.25 9.40
C MET A 126 -0.15 11.22 10.58
N ARG A 127 0.72 12.23 10.40
CA ARG A 127 0.92 13.29 11.41
C ARG A 127 -0.35 14.11 11.64
N LEU A 128 -1.13 14.41 10.60
CA LEU A 128 -2.39 15.14 10.70
C LEU A 128 -3.43 14.33 11.47
N VAL A 129 -3.62 13.06 11.10
CA VAL A 129 -4.56 12.14 11.76
C VAL A 129 -4.19 11.98 13.24
N TRP A 130 -2.91 11.73 13.55
CA TRP A 130 -2.43 11.61 14.92
C TRP A 130 -2.63 12.89 15.75
N ARG A 131 -2.41 14.06 15.14
CA ARG A 131 -2.69 15.36 15.80
C ARG A 131 -4.17 15.55 16.06
N GLY A 132 -5.04 15.20 15.11
CA GLY A 132 -6.49 15.25 15.28
C GLY A 132 -6.96 14.36 16.42
N PHE A 133 -6.51 13.10 16.43
CA PHE A 133 -6.82 12.14 17.49
C PHE A 133 -6.42 12.66 18.89
N ARG A 134 -5.19 13.17 19.05
CA ARG A 134 -4.73 13.73 20.34
C ARG A 134 -5.57 14.91 20.81
N ARG A 135 -6.06 15.75 19.90
CA ARG A 135 -6.94 16.87 20.25
C ARG A 135 -8.30 16.39 20.73
N LEU A 136 -8.88 15.39 20.09
CA LEU A 136 -10.18 14.82 20.49
C LEU A 136 -10.11 14.21 21.90
N VAL A 137 -9.05 13.44 22.17
CA VAL A 137 -8.82 12.83 23.50
C VAL A 137 -8.61 13.92 24.56
N ALA A 138 -7.84 14.97 24.26
CA ALA A 138 -7.58 16.06 25.20
C ALA A 138 -8.81 16.93 25.52
N THR A 139 -9.76 17.06 24.59
CA THR A 139 -11.03 17.80 24.83
C THR A 139 -12.07 16.98 25.59
N SER A 140 -11.90 15.65 25.66
CA SER A 140 -12.84 14.73 26.31
C SER A 140 -12.44 14.37 27.75
N ALA A 141 -11.37 14.97 28.27
CA ALA A 141 -10.83 14.81 29.62
C ALA A 141 -10.94 16.14 30.38
#